data_AF-A0A2D4K6D1-F1
#
_entry.id   AF-A0A2D4K6D1-F1
#
_cell.length_a   1.000
_cell.length_b   1.000
_cell.length_c   1.000
_cell.angle_alpha   90.00
_cell.angle_beta   90.00
_cell.angle_gamma   90.00
#
_symmetry.space_group_name_H-M   'P 1'
#
loop_
_entity.id
_entity.type
_entity.pdbx_description
1 polymer ?
#
loop_
_entity_poly.entity_id
_entity_poly.type
_entity_poly.pdbx_seq_one_letter_code
_entity_poly.pdbx_strand_id
1 'polypeptide(L)'
;AEGFCLKQQPDCHLASIHSKPEAAFIVGLAYHGASSRSSVWIGLNDPEKRRAWQWSDGSRLIYKSWMPGEPNNHASMEYCVVLSAWSRYVGWNDQDCGSRHNFVCKFQPRS
;
A
#
# COMPACT_ATOMS: atom_id res chain seq x y z
N ALA A 1 -3.92 9.25 -4.80
CA ALA A 1 -4.47 8.45 -3.69
C ALA A 1 -4.12 9.08 -2.34
N GLU A 2 -2.83 9.25 -2.00
CA GLU A 2 -2.41 9.88 -0.74
C GLU A 2 -3.07 11.24 -0.46
N GLY A 3 -3.02 12.16 -1.43
CA GLY A 3 -3.65 13.48 -1.30
C GLY A 3 -5.18 13.44 -1.12
N PHE A 4 -5.85 12.32 -1.40
CA PHE A 4 -7.26 12.13 -1.06
C PHE A 4 -7.44 11.75 0.41
N CYS A 5 -6.62 10.83 0.93
CA CYS A 5 -6.66 10.41 2.34
C CYS A 5 -6.38 11.59 3.28
N LEU A 6 -5.36 12.40 2.95
CA LEU A 6 -4.99 13.60 3.71
C LEU A 6 -6.12 14.65 3.81
N LYS A 7 -7.07 14.64 2.86
CA LYS A 7 -8.22 15.55 2.87
C LYS A 7 -9.41 15.04 3.67
N GLN A 8 -9.43 13.76 4.07
CA GLN A 8 -10.56 13.19 4.79
C GLN A 8 -10.60 13.63 6.26
N GLN A 9 -9.45 13.58 6.94
CA GLN A 9 -9.29 13.96 8.34
C GLN A 9 -7.81 14.14 8.69
N PRO A 10 -7.47 14.83 9.80
CA PRO A 10 -6.09 14.92 10.28
C PRO A 10 -5.47 13.53 10.46
N ASP A 11 -4.16 13.39 10.23
CA ASP A 11 -3.41 12.12 10.40
C ASP A 11 -3.99 10.92 9.64
N CYS A 12 -4.63 11.17 8.50
CA CYS A 12 -5.15 10.15 7.59
C CYS A 12 -4.24 10.00 6.37
N HIS A 13 -3.68 8.82 6.20
CA HIS A 13 -2.74 8.48 5.13
C HIS A 13 -3.25 7.26 4.36
N LEU A 14 -2.60 6.91 3.25
CA LEU A 14 -2.72 5.55 2.74
C LEU A 14 -2.29 4.53 3.82
N ALA A 15 -2.96 3.39 3.84
CA ALA A 15 -2.81 2.45 4.94
C ALA A 15 -1.38 1.91 5.08
N SER A 16 -0.87 2.00 6.31
CA SER A 16 0.27 1.23 6.80
C SER A 16 -0.18 -0.13 7.33
N ILE A 17 0.71 -1.12 7.28
CA ILE A 17 0.46 -2.49 7.76
C ILE A 17 1.60 -2.94 8.66
N HIS A 18 1.28 -3.35 9.89
CA HIS A 18 2.22 -3.67 10.96
C HIS A 18 2.07 -5.09 11.51
N SER A 19 1.02 -5.81 11.12
CA SER A 19 0.75 -7.15 11.65
C SER A 19 -0.06 -8.02 10.69
N LYS A 20 -0.04 -9.33 10.91
CA LYS A 20 -0.88 -10.28 10.16
C LYS A 20 -2.39 -10.02 10.34
N PRO A 21 -2.92 -9.77 11.55
CA PRO A 21 -4.35 -9.45 11.72
C PRO A 21 -4.77 -8.19 10.98
N GLU A 22 -3.93 -7.15 11.01
CA GLU A 22 -4.18 -5.91 10.25
C GLU A 22 -4.17 -6.15 8.74
N ALA A 23 -3.20 -6.92 8.25
CA ALA A 23 -3.15 -7.32 6.85
C ALA A 23 -4.44 -8.05 6.44
N ALA A 24 -4.91 -9.00 7.24
CA ALA A 24 -6.15 -9.74 6.98
C ALA A 24 -7.37 -8.83 6.93
N PHE A 25 -7.48 -7.86 7.83
CA PHE A 25 -8.55 -6.86 7.83
C PHE A 25 -8.55 -6.02 6.55
N ILE A 26 -7.40 -5.46 6.16
CA ILE A 26 -7.26 -4.63 4.96
C ILE A 26 -7.52 -5.46 3.69
N VAL A 27 -7.04 -6.70 3.64
CA VAL A 27 -7.33 -7.64 2.56
C VAL A 27 -8.83 -7.86 2.41
N GLY A 28 -9.56 -8.06 3.52
CA GLY A 28 -11.02 -8.15 3.51
C GLY A 28 -11.69 -6.91 2.89
N LEU A 29 -11.26 -5.71 3.29
CA LEU A 29 -11.76 -4.46 2.69
C LEU A 29 -11.49 -4.40 1.18
N ALA A 30 -10.28 -4.79 0.75
CA ALA A 30 -9.92 -4.84 -0.66
C ALA A 30 -10.82 -5.82 -1.45
N TYR A 31 -11.07 -7.01 -0.94
CA TYR A 31 -11.94 -7.99 -1.60
C TYR A 31 -13.37 -7.50 -1.80
N HIS A 32 -13.93 -6.75 -0.84
CA HIS A 32 -15.32 -6.30 -0.89
C HIS A 32 -15.49 -4.96 -1.59
N GLY A 33 -14.50 -4.07 -1.52
CA GLY A 33 -14.58 -2.69 -2.02
C GLY A 33 -13.90 -2.44 -3.35
N ALA A 34 -12.90 -3.25 -3.74
CA ALA A 34 -12.17 -3.06 -4.99
C ALA A 34 -12.89 -3.69 -6.18
N SER A 35 -12.79 -3.05 -7.35
CA SER A 35 -13.15 -3.68 -8.61
C SER A 35 -12.29 -4.93 -8.84
N SER A 36 -12.91 -6.02 -9.32
CA SER A 36 -12.38 -7.40 -9.32
C SER A 36 -11.07 -7.66 -10.08
N ARG A 37 -10.42 -6.63 -10.64
CA ARG A 37 -9.15 -6.72 -11.37
C ARG A 37 -8.15 -5.62 -11.02
N SER A 38 -8.50 -4.68 -10.14
CA SER A 38 -7.60 -3.57 -9.81
C SER A 38 -6.98 -3.78 -8.45
N SER A 39 -5.65 -3.74 -8.41
CA SER A 39 -4.87 -3.73 -7.17
C SER A 39 -5.23 -2.53 -6.30
N VAL A 40 -4.75 -2.53 -5.05
CA VAL A 40 -5.07 -1.49 -4.06
C VAL A 40 -3.80 -0.82 -3.55
N TRP A 41 -3.65 0.48 -3.77
CA TRP A 41 -2.56 1.27 -3.19
C TRP A 41 -2.59 1.23 -1.66
N ILE A 42 -1.40 1.04 -1.07
CA ILE A 42 -1.11 1.20 0.36
C ILE A 42 -0.02 2.27 0.54
N GLY A 43 0.29 2.65 1.77
CA GLY A 43 1.18 3.79 2.05
C GLY A 43 2.66 3.52 1.86
N LEU A 44 3.08 2.31 1.47
CA LEU A 44 4.49 1.97 1.33
C LEU A 44 5.03 2.52 0.01
N ASN A 45 6.15 3.23 0.07
CA ASN A 45 6.79 3.88 -1.08
C ASN A 45 8.31 4.00 -0.91
N ASP A 46 9.02 4.20 -2.01
CA ASP A 46 10.47 4.48 -2.08
C ASP A 46 10.71 5.83 -2.80
N PRO A 47 10.48 6.96 -2.11
CA PRO A 47 10.43 8.27 -2.76
C PRO A 47 11.81 8.72 -3.26
N GLU A 48 12.87 8.25 -2.59
CA GLU A 48 14.26 8.54 -2.94
C GLU A 48 14.82 7.59 -4.03
N LYS A 49 14.02 6.63 -4.50
CA LYS A 49 14.38 5.68 -5.58
C LYS A 49 15.68 4.93 -5.30
N ARG A 50 15.92 4.61 -4.03
CA ARG A 50 17.17 4.01 -3.51
C ARG A 50 16.94 2.64 -2.89
N ARG A 51 15.78 2.03 -3.16
CA ARG A 51 15.28 0.79 -2.55
C ARG A 51 15.11 0.91 -1.03
N ALA A 52 14.77 2.10 -0.54
CA ALA A 52 14.53 2.37 0.88
C ALA A 52 13.03 2.63 1.12
N TRP A 53 12.30 1.56 1.43
CA TRP A 53 10.86 1.60 1.62
C TRP A 53 10.47 2.25 2.96
N GLN A 54 9.51 3.19 2.89
CA GLN A 54 8.93 3.89 4.03
C GLN A 54 7.41 4.00 3.92
N TRP A 55 6.71 4.04 5.05
CA TRP A 55 5.28 4.34 5.09
C TRP A 55 5.05 5.85 5.01
N SER A 56 4.02 6.28 4.30
CA SER A 56 3.66 7.70 4.17
C SER A 56 3.19 8.33 5.49
N ASP A 57 2.72 7.52 6.44
CA ASP A 57 2.35 7.96 7.80
C ASP A 57 3.56 8.03 8.77
N GLY A 58 4.77 7.75 8.29
CA GLY A 58 6.01 7.79 9.09
C GLY A 58 6.19 6.62 10.06
N SER A 59 5.28 5.66 10.08
CA SER A 59 5.38 4.47 10.93
C SER A 59 6.53 3.54 10.50
N ARG A 60 6.95 2.64 11.41
CA ARG A 60 8.07 1.73 11.16
C ARG A 60 7.66 0.57 10.25
N LEU A 61 8.50 0.25 9.26
CA LEU A 61 8.35 -0.93 8.41
C LEU A 61 8.82 -2.20 9.14
N ILE A 62 7.91 -2.83 9.91
CA ILE A 62 8.18 -4.05 10.69
C ILE A 62 7.48 -5.30 10.15
N TYR A 63 6.55 -5.13 9.22
CA TYR A 63 5.80 -6.21 8.57
C TYR A 63 5.99 -6.10 7.06
N LYS A 64 6.13 -7.25 6.38
CA LYS A 64 6.32 -7.34 4.93
C LYS A 64 5.54 -8.53 4.39
N SER A 65 4.90 -8.35 3.22
CA SER A 65 4.18 -9.43 2.52
C SER A 65 4.40 -9.35 1.01
N TRP A 66 5.64 -9.13 0.57
CA TRP A 66 5.99 -9.11 -0.86
C TRP A 66 5.60 -10.43 -1.55
N MET A 67 5.10 -10.33 -2.79
CA MET A 67 4.94 -11.52 -3.64
C MET A 67 6.32 -12.13 -3.97
N PRO A 68 6.38 -13.42 -4.33
CA PRO A 68 7.60 -14.01 -4.84
C PRO A 68 8.15 -13.21 -6.03
N GLY A 69 9.40 -12.76 -5.93
CA GLY A 69 10.06 -11.93 -6.94
C GLY A 69 9.99 -10.42 -6.68
N GLU A 70 9.18 -9.97 -5.73
CA GLU A 70 8.99 -8.54 -5.43
C GLU A 70 9.79 -8.06 -4.20
N PRO A 71 10.12 -6.75 -4.13
CA PRO A 71 9.95 -5.75 -5.17
C PRO A 71 11.00 -5.88 -6.28
N ASN A 72 10.57 -5.77 -7.54
CA ASN A 72 11.42 -6.03 -8.70
C ASN A 72 11.89 -4.74 -9.42
N ASN A 73 11.26 -3.60 -9.14
CA ASN A 73 11.46 -2.31 -9.81
C ASN A 73 11.38 -2.41 -11.35
N HIS A 74 10.26 -2.89 -11.87
CA HIS A 74 10.12 -3.22 -13.29
C HIS A 74 10.38 -1.97 -14.15
N ALA A 75 11.22 -2.14 -15.17
CA ALA A 75 11.66 -1.06 -16.06
C ALA A 75 12.29 0.17 -15.31
N SER A 76 12.71 -0.01 -14.06
CA SER A 76 13.24 1.07 -13.20
C SER A 76 12.24 2.20 -12.92
N MET A 77 10.94 1.90 -12.86
CA MET A 77 9.87 2.89 -12.71
C MET A 77 8.93 2.64 -11.51
N GLU A 78 9.14 1.57 -10.73
CA GLU A 78 8.18 1.15 -9.71
C GLU A 78 8.64 1.54 -8.30
N TYR A 79 7.94 2.50 -7.71
CA TYR A 79 8.35 3.13 -6.44
C TYR A 79 7.19 3.27 -5.43
N CYS A 80 6.00 2.80 -5.78
CA CYS A 80 4.80 2.80 -4.93
C CYS A 80 4.28 1.37 -4.79
N VAL A 81 3.63 1.02 -3.68
CA VAL A 81 3.25 -0.37 -3.41
C VAL A 81 1.74 -0.58 -3.42
N VAL A 82 1.31 -1.66 -4.07
CA VAL A 82 -0.07 -2.15 -4.04
C VAL A 82 -0.20 -3.48 -3.32
N LEU A 83 -1.38 -3.75 -2.77
CA LEU A 83 -1.91 -5.11 -2.59
C LEU A 83 -2.31 -5.65 -3.96
N SER A 84 -1.61 -6.66 -4.44
CA SER A 84 -1.77 -7.18 -5.79
C SER A 84 -3.06 -8.00 -5.93
N ALA A 85 -3.93 -7.62 -6.87
CA ALA A 85 -5.13 -8.39 -7.18
C ALA A 85 -4.81 -9.84 -7.63
N TRP A 86 -3.64 -10.07 -8.24
CA TRP A 86 -3.17 -11.40 -8.68
C TRP A 86 -2.93 -12.37 -7.52
N SER A 87 -2.49 -11.84 -6.38
CA SER A 87 -2.34 -12.59 -5.14
C SER A 87 -3.65 -12.68 -4.35
N ARG A 88 -4.75 -12.21 -4.92
CA ARG A 88 -5.99 -11.94 -4.20
C ARG A 88 -5.74 -11.06 -2.96
N TYR A 89 -4.96 -9.99 -3.17
CA TYR A 89 -4.58 -8.94 -2.23
C TYR A 89 -3.65 -9.34 -1.06
N VAL A 90 -3.28 -10.62 -0.90
CA VAL A 90 -2.43 -11.06 0.23
C VAL A 90 -0.94 -10.71 0.05
N GLY A 91 -0.51 -10.49 -1.19
CA GLY A 91 0.86 -10.19 -1.58
C GLY A 91 1.02 -8.76 -2.11
N TRP A 92 2.18 -8.18 -1.85
CA TRP A 92 2.53 -6.82 -2.25
C TRP A 92 3.33 -6.82 -3.55
N ASN A 93 3.11 -5.78 -4.35
CA ASN A 93 3.86 -5.49 -5.56
C ASN A 93 4.29 -4.02 -5.57
N ASP A 94 5.52 -3.71 -5.97
CA ASP A 94 5.84 -2.36 -6.40
C ASP A 94 5.25 -2.09 -7.79
N GLN A 95 4.85 -0.86 -8.02
CA GLN A 95 4.21 -0.40 -9.26
C GLN A 95 4.61 1.05 -9.55
N ASP A 96 4.47 1.44 -10.82
CA ASP A 96 4.60 2.83 -11.24
C ASP A 96 3.56 3.68 -10.49
N CYS A 97 4.04 4.66 -9.74
CA CYS A 97 3.22 5.59 -8.95
C CYS A 97 2.18 6.36 -9.79
N GLY A 98 2.38 6.49 -11.10
CA GLY A 98 1.43 7.08 -12.04
C GLY A 98 0.23 6.18 -12.38
N SER A 99 0.27 4.90 -12.02
CA SER A 99 -0.78 3.92 -12.33
C SER A 99 -2.07 4.16 -11.56
N ARG A 100 -3.20 3.81 -12.20
CA ARG A 100 -4.54 3.93 -11.60
C ARG A 100 -4.94 2.64 -10.90
N HIS A 101 -5.08 2.73 -9.58
CA HIS A 101 -5.54 1.64 -8.73
C HIS A 101 -6.57 2.14 -7.72
N ASN A 102 -7.34 1.21 -7.15
CA ASN A 102 -8.10 1.48 -5.93
C ASN A 102 -7.12 1.80 -4.79
N PHE A 103 -7.60 2.27 -3.65
CA PHE A 103 -6.73 2.60 -2.53
C PHE A 103 -7.46 2.49 -1.19
N VAL A 104 -6.71 2.30 -0.12
CA VAL A 104 -7.23 2.24 1.25
C VAL A 104 -6.58 3.32 2.09
N CYS A 105 -7.41 4.15 2.74
CA CYS A 105 -6.94 5.11 3.73
C CYS A 105 -7.00 4.49 5.12
N LYS A 106 -6.06 4.90 5.98
CA LYS A 106 -6.04 4.58 7.41
C LYS A 106 -5.84 5.86 8.20
N PHE A 107 -6.63 6.01 9.23
CA PHE A 107 -6.47 7.06 10.23
C PHE A 107 -5.88 6.48 11.49
N GLN A 108 -4.89 7.18 12.05
CA GLN A 108 -4.38 6.87 13.37
C GLN A 108 -4.92 7.92 14.34
N PRO A 109 -5.78 7.52 15.30
CA PRO A 109 -6.18 8.43 16.37
C PRO A 109 -4.94 8.79 17.18
N ARG A 110 -4.71 10.09 17.43
CA ARG A 110 -3.76 10.50 18.46
C ARG A 110 -4.25 9.97 19.80
N SER A 111 -3.39 9.25 20.51
CA SER A 111 -3.58 8.86 21.91
C SER A 111 -3.53 10.07 22.83
#